data_AF-A0A9X2L6E5-F1
#
_entry.id   AF-A0A9X2L6E5-F1
#
_cell.length_a   1.000
_cell.length_b   1.000
_cell.length_c   1.000
_cell.angle_alpha   90.00
_cell.angle_beta   90.00
_cell.angle_gamma   90.00
#
_symmetry.space_group_name_H-M   'P 1'
#
loop_
_entity.id
_entity.type
_entity.pdbx_description
1 polymer ?
#
loop_
_entity_poly.entity_id
_entity_poly.type
_entity_poly.pdbx_seq_one_letter_code
_entity_poly.pdbx_strand_id
1 'polypeptide(L)'
;MTSFPVKAALSASAVAFLLAGCGGGGGGSQSTPQPSAPAPSDPTPAPEPTPEPEPDPTPPASAAEGAVFANPGILPVVNAEDTTFDKAWEPSRVGSCLLGENVSPSHALTTQAMIDSHTDAVRLTEPGTIFMDETFTYYRRDGSGASRMRVSEFGQGFPMKDMGGDIDPYLYDDGTNGDLTAGDGVFTASCLEARFTLVEDWVRRDHTTFLNPALRGTVEVRDVMDGVRMNDAGFFLSIGDEYAVRTEAFWELSNPDRGTPYLYAWGIAGNVFDLFTIQTRDTSQPFAGANYARANDWVENIGLETGVKNNFHVMVDGAAHPELMGVNFAAHTFEGGMTHEIGHALLGIETRNFPSTEDGAWNFGDGVHIEGQNTTDGTLQGPMWYRGDGDLKEIVVRFPPETTKYSVDLEATSTEDVFRLAPVDDEDGRWSEIFLYMMGLLDAADSTEVYHALPTLNLPDECKAEGDTMVCDTDEVYAPDAIEFTVADFIAKHGERRSLRDEWDPTNIKMGILNISDRQHTEAEITLNTMFYRDWASSDKVKAGPRDYTWHYATSGLSTVTIDYTDVVFPPVE
;
A
#
# COMPACT_ATOMS: atom_id res chain seq x y z
N MET A 1 12.64 -63.76 1.26
CA MET A 1 13.21 -63.78 -0.10
C MET A 1 12.24 -63.05 -1.03
N THR A 2 12.58 -61.84 -1.45
CA THR A 2 12.35 -61.20 -2.77
C THR A 2 12.71 -59.72 -2.60
N SER A 3 13.28 -59.12 -3.63
CA SER A 3 13.98 -57.83 -3.56
C SER A 3 13.56 -56.91 -4.70
N PHE A 4 14.07 -55.66 -4.65
CA PHE A 4 14.00 -54.59 -5.67
C PHE A 4 12.78 -53.65 -5.63
N PRO A 5 12.92 -52.38 -6.05
CA PRO A 5 14.14 -51.56 -6.08
C PRO A 5 13.98 -50.12 -5.55
N VAL A 6 15.07 -49.53 -5.05
CA VAL A 6 15.22 -48.07 -4.91
C VAL A 6 15.52 -47.45 -6.28
N LYS A 7 14.88 -46.34 -6.62
CA LYS A 7 15.30 -45.46 -7.73
C LYS A 7 15.91 -44.18 -7.15
N ALA A 8 17.20 -44.00 -7.35
CA ALA A 8 17.86 -42.71 -7.16
C ALA A 8 17.75 -41.89 -8.46
N ALA A 9 17.46 -40.60 -8.34
CA ALA A 9 17.59 -39.65 -9.43
C ALA A 9 18.71 -38.66 -9.07
N LEU A 10 19.88 -38.80 -9.72
CA LEU A 10 20.87 -37.73 -9.76
C LEU A 10 20.43 -36.70 -10.79
N SER A 11 20.48 -35.41 -10.44
CA SER A 11 20.66 -34.34 -11.42
C SER A 11 21.88 -33.52 -11.02
N ALA A 12 22.83 -33.42 -11.95
CA ALA A 12 24.06 -32.69 -11.76
C ALA A 12 24.40 -31.86 -13.01
N SER A 13 24.42 -30.55 -12.82
CA SER A 13 25.45 -29.64 -13.32
C SER A 13 25.64 -29.42 -14.84
N ALA A 14 25.26 -28.21 -15.26
CA ALA A 14 26.21 -27.13 -15.64
C ALA A 14 26.68 -26.93 -17.11
N VAL A 15 26.50 -25.66 -17.56
CA VAL A 15 27.51 -24.73 -18.14
C VAL A 15 27.70 -24.55 -19.68
N ALA A 16 27.80 -23.24 -20.03
CA ALA A 16 28.51 -22.55 -21.14
C ALA A 16 27.88 -22.33 -22.55
N PHE A 17 27.57 -21.04 -22.80
CA PHE A 17 27.95 -20.19 -23.95
C PHE A 17 28.79 -20.78 -25.12
N LEU A 18 28.42 -20.47 -26.39
CA LEU A 18 29.08 -19.47 -27.29
C LEU A 18 28.61 -19.51 -28.78
N LEU A 19 28.36 -18.32 -29.34
CA LEU A 19 28.63 -17.80 -30.72
C LEU A 19 28.29 -18.55 -32.04
N ALA A 20 27.46 -17.87 -32.85
CA ALA A 20 27.68 -17.40 -34.25
C ALA A 20 27.72 -18.33 -35.50
N GLY A 21 27.06 -17.87 -36.58
CA GLY A 21 27.13 -18.36 -37.98
C GLY A 21 25.73 -18.36 -38.64
N CYS A 22 25.30 -17.44 -39.51
CA CYS A 22 25.78 -16.98 -40.83
C CYS A 22 25.57 -17.97 -42.01
N GLY A 23 24.66 -17.63 -42.94
CA GLY A 23 24.91 -17.83 -44.39
C GLY A 23 23.87 -18.55 -45.28
N GLY A 24 23.29 -17.81 -46.24
CA GLY A 24 22.91 -18.30 -47.60
C GLY A 24 21.47 -18.83 -47.80
N GLY A 25 20.84 -18.70 -48.99
CA GLY A 25 21.23 -17.95 -50.20
C GLY A 25 20.61 -18.49 -51.53
N GLY A 26 20.33 -17.60 -52.50
CA GLY A 26 19.91 -17.91 -53.90
C GLY A 26 18.39 -18.08 -54.11
N GLY A 27 17.78 -17.83 -55.28
CA GLY A 27 18.22 -17.36 -56.61
C GLY A 27 17.30 -17.94 -57.71
N GLY A 28 17.03 -17.36 -58.89
CA GLY A 28 17.42 -16.08 -59.52
C GLY A 28 17.40 -16.19 -61.07
N SER A 29 16.78 -15.27 -61.82
CA SER A 29 16.81 -15.30 -63.32
C SER A 29 16.56 -13.95 -63.99
N GLN A 30 17.39 -13.63 -64.99
CA GLN A 30 17.28 -12.47 -65.88
C GLN A 30 16.66 -12.85 -67.23
N SER A 31 16.01 -11.89 -67.88
CA SER A 31 16.13 -11.72 -69.34
C SER A 31 15.88 -10.26 -69.74
N THR A 32 16.86 -9.65 -70.40
CA THR A 32 16.71 -8.38 -71.15
C THR A 32 16.45 -8.71 -72.62
N PRO A 33 15.73 -7.85 -73.36
CA PRO A 33 16.48 -7.02 -74.33
C PRO A 33 15.91 -5.62 -74.64
N GLN A 34 16.86 -4.69 -74.84
CA GLN A 34 16.90 -3.60 -75.85
C GLN A 34 15.95 -2.37 -75.72
N PRO A 35 16.45 -1.12 -75.93
CA PRO A 35 15.71 0.10 -75.59
C PRO A 35 14.81 0.64 -76.72
N SER A 36 13.81 1.42 -76.32
CA SER A 36 12.95 2.23 -77.21
C SER A 36 12.98 3.72 -76.79
N ALA A 37 12.60 4.60 -77.71
CA ALA A 37 12.83 6.05 -77.69
C ALA A 37 12.27 6.81 -76.46
N PRO A 38 12.83 8.00 -76.11
CA PRO A 38 12.36 8.80 -74.98
C PRO A 38 10.98 9.41 -75.24
N ALA A 39 10.06 9.18 -74.30
CA ALA A 39 8.79 9.87 -74.18
C ALA A 39 8.94 11.16 -73.35
N PRO A 40 7.98 12.12 -73.39
CA PRO A 40 8.14 13.44 -72.79
C PRO A 40 8.24 13.38 -71.26
N SER A 41 9.00 14.31 -70.68
CA SER A 41 9.05 14.55 -69.25
C SER A 41 7.71 15.08 -68.74
N ASP A 42 7.06 14.33 -67.84
CA ASP A 42 5.96 14.85 -67.03
C ASP A 42 6.41 16.02 -66.14
N PRO A 43 5.51 16.96 -65.80
CA PRO A 43 5.84 18.10 -64.95
C PRO A 43 6.19 17.66 -63.53
N THR A 44 7.22 18.30 -62.97
CA THR A 44 7.60 18.15 -61.56
C THR A 44 6.38 18.41 -60.65
N PRO A 45 6.04 17.49 -59.73
CA PRO A 45 5.02 17.75 -58.72
C PRO A 45 5.36 19.03 -57.94
N ALA A 46 4.36 19.87 -57.70
CA ALA A 46 4.52 21.00 -56.80
C ALA A 46 4.92 20.50 -55.40
N PRO A 47 5.77 21.24 -54.66
CA PRO A 47 6.11 20.85 -53.30
C PRO A 47 4.84 20.72 -52.46
N GLU A 48 4.77 19.63 -51.70
CA GLU A 48 3.71 19.35 -50.74
C GLU A 48 3.64 20.52 -49.73
N PRO A 49 2.45 21.05 -49.42
CA PRO A 49 2.35 22.20 -48.51
C PRO A 49 2.93 21.82 -47.16
N THR A 50 3.78 22.70 -46.62
CA THR A 50 4.24 22.59 -45.23
C THR A 50 3.02 22.50 -44.33
N PRO A 51 2.93 21.51 -43.42
CA PRO A 51 1.81 21.42 -42.50
C PRO A 51 1.71 22.73 -41.71
N GLU A 52 0.47 23.22 -41.58
CA GLU A 52 0.14 24.38 -40.77
C GLU A 52 0.58 24.10 -39.33
N PRO A 53 1.20 25.06 -38.62
CA PRO A 53 1.63 24.83 -37.25
C PRO A 53 0.45 24.36 -36.40
N GLU A 54 0.67 23.28 -35.66
CA GLU A 54 -0.29 22.77 -34.69
C GLU A 54 -0.70 23.92 -33.76
N PRO A 55 -2.01 24.15 -33.53
CA PRO A 55 -2.45 25.28 -32.73
C PRO A 55 -1.85 25.19 -31.33
N ASP A 56 -1.34 26.31 -30.82
CA ASP A 56 -0.89 26.42 -29.43
C ASP A 56 -1.89 25.75 -28.50
N PRO A 57 -1.45 24.93 -27.53
CA PRO A 57 -2.35 24.22 -26.63
C PRO A 57 -3.30 25.25 -25.99
N THR A 58 -4.59 25.07 -26.25
CA THR A 58 -5.62 25.92 -25.64
C THR A 58 -5.46 25.77 -24.13
N PRO A 59 -5.33 26.87 -23.36
CA PRO A 59 -5.22 26.77 -21.92
C PRO A 59 -6.35 25.87 -21.38
N PRO A 60 -6.08 24.99 -20.40
CA PRO A 60 -7.13 24.15 -19.82
C PRO A 60 -8.32 25.04 -19.44
N ALA A 61 -9.51 24.59 -19.81
CA ALA A 61 -10.71 25.40 -19.66
C ALA A 61 -10.83 25.87 -18.20
N SER A 62 -10.91 27.20 -18.02
CA SER A 62 -11.18 27.81 -16.71
C SER A 62 -12.30 27.04 -16.03
N ALA A 63 -12.07 26.64 -14.78
CA ALA A 63 -12.96 25.78 -14.01
C ALA A 63 -14.43 26.20 -14.20
N ALA A 64 -15.29 25.20 -14.39
CA ALA A 64 -16.72 25.44 -14.53
C ALA A 64 -17.27 26.03 -13.22
N GLU A 65 -17.58 27.32 -13.21
CA GLU A 65 -18.40 27.95 -12.17
C GLU A 65 -19.76 27.25 -12.13
N GLY A 66 -19.93 26.25 -11.26
CA GLY A 66 -21.15 25.44 -11.29
C GLY A 66 -21.29 24.27 -10.33
N ALA A 67 -20.28 23.90 -9.54
CA ALA A 67 -20.48 22.95 -8.43
C ALA A 67 -21.28 23.63 -7.32
N VAL A 68 -22.59 23.36 -7.25
CA VAL A 68 -23.44 23.84 -6.14
C VAL A 68 -23.21 22.94 -4.93
N PHE A 69 -22.24 23.30 -4.10
CA PHE A 69 -21.92 22.60 -2.85
C PHE A 69 -23.18 22.35 -2.01
N ALA A 70 -23.44 21.08 -1.69
CA ALA A 70 -24.66 20.67 -0.98
C ALA A 70 -24.74 21.23 0.45
N ASN A 71 -23.60 21.60 1.06
CA ASN A 71 -23.56 22.20 2.38
C ASN A 71 -22.38 23.18 2.58
N PRO A 72 -22.55 24.49 2.31
CA PRO A 72 -21.48 25.49 2.47
C PRO A 72 -21.08 25.78 3.93
N GLY A 73 -21.63 25.04 4.91
CA GLY A 73 -21.24 25.09 6.32
C GLY A 73 -20.18 24.07 6.74
N ILE A 74 -19.83 23.10 5.87
CA ILE A 74 -18.85 22.03 6.15
C ILE A 74 -17.69 22.13 5.14
N LEU A 75 -17.08 23.32 5.05
CA LEU A 75 -15.74 23.45 4.50
C LEU A 75 -14.78 23.65 5.68
N PRO A 76 -13.73 22.82 5.82
CA PRO A 76 -12.75 22.99 6.88
C PRO A 76 -12.13 24.38 6.78
N VAL A 77 -11.92 24.98 7.95
CA VAL A 77 -11.35 26.32 8.07
C VAL A 77 -9.86 26.22 7.80
N VAL A 78 -9.47 26.24 6.52
CA VAL A 78 -8.09 26.50 6.12
C VAL A 78 -7.65 27.76 6.86
N ASN A 79 -6.57 27.68 7.63
CA ASN A 79 -6.11 28.83 8.39
C ASN A 79 -5.76 29.94 7.38
N ALA A 80 -6.17 31.18 7.64
CA ALA A 80 -5.83 32.30 6.75
C ALA A 80 -4.32 32.63 6.75
N GLU A 81 -3.58 32.01 7.69
CA GLU A 81 -2.12 32.04 7.79
C GLU A 81 -1.44 30.81 7.15
N ASP A 82 -2.21 29.81 6.67
CA ASP A 82 -1.68 28.62 5.99
C ASP A 82 -0.92 29.02 4.72
N THR A 83 0.27 28.45 4.53
CA THR A 83 1.17 28.83 3.43
C THR A 83 1.27 27.79 2.33
N THR A 84 0.72 26.59 2.52
CA THR A 84 0.96 25.40 1.69
C THR A 84 -0.28 24.91 0.95
N PHE A 85 -1.47 25.01 1.55
CA PHE A 85 -2.73 24.39 1.10
C PHE A 85 -3.05 24.51 -0.41
N ASP A 86 -3.05 25.72 -0.97
CA ASP A 86 -3.41 26.00 -2.37
C ASP A 86 -2.22 25.89 -3.34
N LYS A 87 -1.01 25.57 -2.86
CA LYS A 87 0.23 25.72 -3.63
C LYS A 87 0.46 24.53 -4.57
N ALA A 88 0.28 24.78 -5.87
CA ALA A 88 0.77 23.93 -6.94
C ALA A 88 2.30 24.05 -7.08
N TRP A 89 2.97 22.90 -7.17
CA TRP A 89 4.41 22.79 -7.45
C TRP A 89 4.68 21.47 -8.14
N GLU A 90 5.63 21.47 -9.09
CA GLU A 90 6.12 20.27 -9.77
C GLU A 90 7.65 20.25 -9.71
N PRO A 91 8.28 19.07 -9.55
CA PRO A 91 9.73 18.99 -9.47
C PRO A 91 10.41 19.34 -10.79
N SER A 92 11.54 20.03 -10.72
CA SER A 92 12.37 20.28 -11.90
C SER A 92 12.91 19.00 -12.50
N ARG A 93 12.93 18.94 -13.84
CA ARG A 93 13.58 17.84 -14.58
C ARG A 93 15.08 17.81 -14.32
N VAL A 94 15.65 16.62 -14.43
CA VAL A 94 17.09 16.38 -14.46
C VAL A 94 17.78 17.34 -15.43
N GLY A 95 18.85 18.00 -14.95
CA GLY A 95 19.60 19.00 -15.72
C GLY A 95 18.92 20.38 -15.86
N SER A 96 17.71 20.57 -15.32
CA SER A 96 16.98 21.86 -15.33
C SER A 96 16.79 22.47 -13.94
N CYS A 97 17.12 21.75 -12.87
CA CYS A 97 16.98 22.24 -11.50
C CYS A 97 17.98 23.37 -11.19
N LEU A 98 17.49 24.40 -10.50
CA LEU A 98 18.29 25.52 -9.99
C LEU A 98 18.13 25.59 -8.48
N LEU A 99 19.25 25.53 -7.76
CA LEU A 99 19.28 25.57 -6.29
C LEU A 99 18.66 26.86 -5.76
N GLY A 100 17.67 26.73 -4.87
CA GLY A 100 16.94 27.85 -4.29
C GLY A 100 15.81 28.41 -5.16
N GLU A 101 15.62 27.92 -6.40
CA GLU A 101 14.46 28.28 -7.25
C GLU A 101 13.41 27.18 -7.26
N ASN A 102 13.82 25.91 -7.45
CA ASN A 102 12.90 24.77 -7.39
C ASN A 102 12.77 24.23 -5.96
N VAL A 103 12.13 25.01 -5.10
CA VAL A 103 11.88 24.67 -3.70
C VAL A 103 10.40 24.29 -3.52
N SER A 104 10.14 23.11 -2.97
CA SER A 104 8.77 22.70 -2.65
C SER A 104 8.14 23.63 -1.60
N PRO A 105 6.84 23.98 -1.71
CA PRO A 105 6.10 24.66 -0.64
C PRO A 105 6.27 23.98 0.72
N SER A 106 6.34 22.64 0.72
CA SER A 106 6.48 21.79 1.90
C SER A 106 7.82 21.88 2.62
N HIS A 107 8.82 22.53 2.02
CA HIS A 107 10.22 22.45 2.46
C HIS A 107 10.40 22.90 3.92
N ALA A 108 9.81 24.03 4.30
CA ALA A 108 9.87 24.54 5.67
C ALA A 108 9.10 23.66 6.67
N LEU A 109 7.92 23.17 6.27
CA LEU A 109 7.08 22.31 7.10
C LEU A 109 7.77 20.96 7.37
N THR A 110 8.38 20.35 6.35
CA THR A 110 9.14 19.11 6.44
C THR A 110 10.41 19.26 7.29
N THR A 111 11.16 20.37 7.15
CA THR A 111 12.31 20.62 8.03
C THR A 111 11.88 20.75 9.49
N GLN A 112 10.83 21.54 9.79
CA GLN A 112 10.33 21.71 11.16
C GLN A 112 9.85 20.38 11.76
N ALA A 113 9.05 19.62 11.01
CA ALA A 113 8.61 18.26 11.36
C ALA A 113 9.79 17.32 11.71
N MET A 114 10.91 17.42 10.99
CA MET A 114 12.11 16.62 11.31
C MET A 114 12.85 17.11 12.56
N ILE A 115 12.86 18.41 12.85
CA ILE A 115 13.39 18.94 14.13
C ILE A 115 12.57 18.38 15.31
N ASP A 116 11.25 18.43 15.20
CA ASP A 116 10.32 18.08 16.27
C ASP A 116 10.17 16.56 16.48
N SER A 117 10.46 15.74 15.46
CA SER A 117 10.54 14.28 15.58
C SER A 117 11.56 13.79 16.64
N HIS A 118 12.55 14.63 16.98
CA HIS A 118 13.59 14.38 17.99
C HIS A 118 14.37 13.06 17.84
N THR A 119 14.42 12.48 16.63
CA THR A 119 15.10 11.19 16.38
C THR A 119 15.94 11.20 15.10
N ASP A 120 17.19 10.75 15.22
CA ASP A 120 18.12 10.54 14.10
C ASP A 120 17.70 9.36 13.19
N ALA A 121 16.51 8.77 13.41
CA ALA A 121 15.95 7.73 12.55
C ALA A 121 15.31 8.30 11.26
N VAL A 122 14.75 9.52 11.29
CA VAL A 122 13.92 10.03 10.19
C VAL A 122 14.74 10.28 8.92
N ARG A 123 14.15 9.92 7.77
CA ARG A 123 14.63 10.14 6.41
C ARG A 123 13.41 10.46 5.55
N LEU A 124 13.53 11.49 4.72
CA LEU A 124 12.44 11.90 3.83
C LEU A 124 12.98 12.36 2.48
N THR A 125 12.14 12.26 1.45
CA THR A 125 12.33 13.00 0.21
C THR A 125 11.14 13.90 -0.06
N GLU A 126 11.41 15.02 -0.72
CA GLU A 126 10.40 15.94 -1.23
C GLU A 126 10.59 16.08 -2.76
N PRO A 127 9.67 15.54 -3.58
CA PRO A 127 8.49 14.73 -3.19
C PRO A 127 8.84 13.34 -2.63
N GLY A 128 7.85 12.66 -2.06
CA GLY A 128 7.94 11.23 -1.72
C GLY A 128 7.87 10.32 -2.96
N THR A 129 7.17 10.78 -4.00
CA THR A 129 6.98 10.07 -5.27
C THR A 129 7.34 10.97 -6.45
N ILE A 130 8.23 10.50 -7.33
CA ILE A 130 8.70 11.25 -8.51
C ILE A 130 8.72 10.39 -9.76
N PHE A 131 8.73 11.00 -10.94
CA PHE A 131 9.19 10.32 -12.15
C PHE A 131 10.72 10.25 -12.16
N MET A 132 11.28 9.21 -12.79
CA MET A 132 12.74 8.97 -12.83
C MET A 132 13.56 10.10 -13.50
N ASP A 133 12.90 10.98 -14.27
CA ASP A 133 13.52 12.13 -14.94
C ASP A 133 13.35 13.47 -14.18
N GLU A 134 12.86 13.41 -12.94
CA GLU A 134 12.73 14.54 -12.02
C GLU A 134 13.84 14.58 -10.96
N THR A 135 13.97 15.74 -10.33
CA THR A 135 14.85 15.97 -9.20
C THR A 135 14.08 16.02 -7.89
N PHE A 136 14.75 15.69 -6.78
CA PHE A 136 14.16 15.71 -5.43
C PHE A 136 15.08 16.40 -4.43
N THR A 137 14.54 16.68 -3.25
CA THR A 137 15.31 17.07 -2.06
C THR A 137 15.34 15.89 -1.09
N TYR A 138 16.51 15.54 -0.56
CA TYR A 138 16.67 14.48 0.46
C TYR A 138 17.00 15.13 1.82
N TYR A 139 16.32 14.66 2.88
CA TYR A 139 16.45 15.19 4.24
C TYR A 139 16.85 14.07 5.20
N ARG A 140 17.70 14.41 6.17
CA ARG A 140 18.22 13.46 7.15
C ARG A 140 18.45 14.13 8.50
N ARG A 141 17.81 13.62 9.55
CA ARG A 141 18.08 14.09 10.92
C ARG A 141 19.36 13.45 11.46
N ASP A 142 20.26 14.26 12.01
CA ASP A 142 21.43 13.79 12.76
C ASP A 142 21.88 14.81 13.84
N GLY A 143 22.19 14.32 15.04
CA GLY A 143 22.60 15.13 16.19
C GLY A 143 24.11 15.38 16.35
N SER A 144 24.96 15.03 15.38
CA SER A 144 26.43 15.08 15.54
C SER A 144 27.03 16.50 15.60
N GLY A 145 26.32 17.51 15.07
CA GLY A 145 26.82 18.87 14.91
C GLY A 145 27.89 19.03 13.82
N ALA A 146 27.96 18.09 12.87
CA ALA A 146 28.66 18.30 11.60
C ALA A 146 27.96 19.41 10.77
N SER A 147 28.66 20.04 9.82
CA SER A 147 28.03 20.98 8.85
C SER A 147 27.64 20.32 7.53
N ARG A 148 28.15 19.11 7.28
CA ARG A 148 27.80 18.26 6.14
C ARG A 148 28.27 16.82 6.37
N MET A 149 27.59 15.86 5.74
CA MET A 149 27.94 14.44 5.73
C MET A 149 27.59 13.83 4.37
N ARG A 150 28.30 12.77 3.94
CA ARG A 150 27.92 12.03 2.73
C ARG A 150 26.72 11.14 2.97
N VAL A 151 25.91 10.92 1.94
CA VAL A 151 24.78 9.98 1.98
C VAL A 151 25.21 8.59 2.45
N SER A 152 26.38 8.09 2.03
CA SER A 152 26.91 6.79 2.45
C SER A 152 27.23 6.68 3.95
N GLU A 153 27.45 7.79 4.66
CA GLU A 153 27.77 7.78 6.11
C GLU A 153 26.54 7.42 6.96
N PHE A 154 25.32 7.60 6.44
CA PHE A 154 24.09 7.29 7.17
C PHE A 154 23.67 5.82 7.14
N GLY A 155 24.22 5.02 6.23
CA GLY A 155 23.91 3.60 6.05
C GLY A 155 22.49 3.35 5.50
N GLN A 156 22.39 2.58 4.41
CA GLN A 156 21.19 2.44 3.57
C GLN A 156 20.76 3.73 2.86
N GLY A 157 20.32 3.58 1.62
CA GLY A 157 20.00 4.64 0.67
C GLY A 157 20.13 4.09 -0.76
N PHE A 158 19.56 4.78 -1.74
CA PHE A 158 19.64 4.37 -3.15
C PHE A 158 20.74 5.14 -3.91
N PRO A 159 21.27 4.59 -5.02
CA PRO A 159 22.22 5.30 -5.85
C PRO A 159 21.60 6.61 -6.37
N MET A 160 22.20 7.74 -6.00
CA MET A 160 21.80 9.09 -6.41
C MET A 160 23.03 9.89 -6.83
N LYS A 161 22.82 11.06 -7.46
CA LYS A 161 23.88 12.01 -7.77
C LYS A 161 23.40 13.46 -7.62
N ASP A 162 24.35 14.36 -7.39
CA ASP A 162 24.12 15.80 -7.43
C ASP A 162 24.33 16.39 -8.83
N MET A 163 24.02 17.69 -9.00
CA MET A 163 24.24 18.43 -10.24
C MET A 163 25.73 18.52 -10.67
N GLY A 164 26.67 18.32 -9.74
CA GLY A 164 28.10 18.24 -10.03
C GLY A 164 28.55 16.86 -10.56
N GLY A 165 27.69 15.86 -10.43
CA GLY A 165 27.96 14.47 -10.76
C GLY A 165 28.71 13.70 -9.67
N ASP A 166 28.75 14.19 -8.41
CA ASP A 166 29.16 13.32 -7.29
C ASP A 166 28.07 12.26 -7.07
N ILE A 167 28.50 11.02 -6.90
CA ILE A 167 27.66 9.81 -6.86
C ILE A 167 27.46 9.27 -5.43
N ASP A 168 27.97 10.01 -4.45
CA ASP A 168 27.77 9.86 -3.01
C ASP A 168 27.69 11.28 -2.40
N PRO A 169 26.68 12.07 -2.78
CA PRO A 169 26.68 13.52 -2.54
C PRO A 169 26.69 13.87 -1.04
N TYR A 170 27.05 15.12 -0.74
CA TYR A 170 26.91 15.66 0.61
C TYR A 170 25.46 16.13 0.85
N LEU A 171 24.96 15.85 2.05
CA LEU A 171 23.86 16.59 2.68
C LEU A 171 24.47 17.67 3.60
N TYR A 172 23.78 18.79 3.78
CA TYR A 172 24.30 20.01 4.42
C TYR A 172 23.42 20.47 5.59
N ASP A 173 24.05 21.01 6.63
CA ASP A 173 23.45 21.65 7.82
C ASP A 173 24.21 22.98 8.05
N ASP A 174 24.24 23.81 7.01
CA ASP A 174 25.06 25.05 6.91
C ASP A 174 24.35 26.23 6.21
N GLY A 175 23.04 26.11 5.95
CA GLY A 175 22.20 27.09 5.26
C GLY A 175 22.41 27.15 3.75
N THR A 176 22.93 26.07 3.15
CA THR A 176 23.22 26.01 1.71
C THR A 176 22.75 24.70 1.05
N ASN A 177 22.78 24.65 -0.29
CA ASN A 177 22.47 23.46 -1.10
C ASN A 177 21.07 22.84 -0.90
N GLY A 178 20.15 23.57 -0.28
CA GLY A 178 18.81 23.06 0.09
C GLY A 178 18.60 22.94 1.59
N ASP A 179 19.58 23.27 2.44
CA ASP A 179 19.34 23.48 3.86
C ASP A 179 18.73 24.88 4.14
N LEU A 180 17.76 24.93 5.04
CA LEU A 180 17.06 26.13 5.49
C LEU A 180 17.75 26.81 6.68
N THR A 181 18.22 26.04 7.67
CA THR A 181 18.63 26.59 8.98
C THR A 181 19.88 25.92 9.51
N ALA A 182 21.03 26.51 9.17
CA ALA A 182 22.35 26.07 9.63
C ALA A 182 22.42 25.74 11.14
N GLY A 183 22.72 24.48 11.45
CA GLY A 183 22.90 23.97 12.81
C GLY A 183 21.61 23.52 13.50
N ASP A 184 20.51 23.30 12.77
CA ASP A 184 19.32 22.62 13.30
C ASP A 184 19.48 21.08 13.32
N GLY A 185 20.41 20.55 12.52
CA GLY A 185 20.73 19.13 12.38
C GLY A 185 19.81 18.35 11.43
N VAL A 186 19.09 19.04 10.53
CA VAL A 186 18.34 18.49 9.40
C VAL A 186 19.19 18.62 8.14
N PHE A 187 20.07 17.64 7.94
CA PHE A 187 20.97 17.59 6.81
C PHE A 187 20.20 17.43 5.50
N THR A 188 20.33 18.40 4.60
CA THR A 188 19.51 18.48 3.39
C THR A 188 20.36 18.66 2.13
N ALA A 189 19.90 18.11 1.00
CA ALA A 189 20.39 18.49 -0.32
C ALA A 189 19.27 18.45 -1.37
N SER A 190 19.14 19.52 -2.14
CA SER A 190 18.19 19.68 -3.25
C SER A 190 18.84 19.44 -4.62
N CYS A 191 18.01 19.34 -5.67
CA CYS A 191 18.43 19.05 -7.04
C CYS A 191 19.19 17.71 -7.18
N LEU A 192 18.86 16.73 -6.34
CA LEU A 192 19.36 15.35 -6.45
C LEU A 192 18.58 14.59 -7.52
N GLU A 193 19.22 13.61 -8.14
CA GLU A 193 18.61 12.73 -9.14
C GLU A 193 18.99 11.26 -8.90
N ALA A 194 18.09 10.35 -9.27
CA ALA A 194 18.31 8.92 -9.11
C ALA A 194 19.31 8.36 -10.14
N ARG A 195 20.04 7.31 -9.76
CA ARG A 195 21.12 6.73 -10.56
C ARG A 195 20.99 5.22 -10.76
N PHE A 196 19.81 4.78 -11.19
CA PHE A 196 19.55 3.40 -11.60
C PHE A 196 18.58 3.35 -12.77
N THR A 197 18.54 2.21 -13.48
CA THR A 197 17.58 1.98 -14.56
C THR A 197 16.30 1.39 -13.97
N LEU A 198 15.17 2.01 -14.27
CA LEU A 198 13.86 1.42 -14.02
C LEU A 198 13.54 0.37 -15.11
N VAL A 199 13.04 -0.79 -14.71
CA VAL A 199 12.64 -1.89 -15.62
C VAL A 199 11.14 -2.23 -15.52
N GLU A 200 10.48 -1.71 -14.49
CA GLU A 200 9.06 -1.83 -14.18
C GLU A 200 8.38 -0.47 -14.35
N ASP A 201 7.07 -0.39 -14.14
CA ASP A 201 6.31 0.87 -14.21
C ASP A 201 6.65 1.82 -13.05
N TRP A 202 6.96 1.29 -11.88
CA TRP A 202 7.48 2.04 -10.75
C TRP A 202 8.38 1.15 -9.87
N VAL A 203 9.16 1.75 -8.98
CA VAL A 203 9.86 1.01 -7.93
C VAL A 203 10.06 1.87 -6.69
N ARG A 204 9.92 1.27 -5.51
CA ARG A 204 10.30 1.92 -4.24
C ARG A 204 11.75 1.60 -3.88
N ARG A 205 12.47 2.61 -3.39
CA ARG A 205 13.83 2.50 -2.84
C ARG A 205 13.95 3.45 -1.65
N ASP A 206 14.33 2.93 -0.49
CA ASP A 206 14.30 3.71 0.77
C ASP A 206 12.88 4.29 0.96
N HIS A 207 12.76 5.58 1.26
CA HIS A 207 11.47 6.28 1.47
C HIS A 207 10.87 6.92 0.22
N THR A 208 11.46 6.66 -0.95
CA THR A 208 11.09 7.31 -2.22
C THR A 208 10.57 6.29 -3.25
N THR A 209 9.50 6.67 -3.95
CA THR A 209 8.95 5.90 -5.08
C THR A 209 9.27 6.57 -6.40
N PHE A 210 9.76 5.80 -7.37
CA PHE A 210 10.21 6.28 -8.67
C PHE A 210 9.38 5.68 -9.79
N LEU A 211 8.72 6.51 -10.58
CA LEU A 211 7.85 6.12 -11.68
C LEU A 211 8.58 6.19 -13.03
N ASN A 212 8.14 5.35 -13.96
CA ASN A 212 8.55 5.42 -15.34
C ASN A 212 8.02 6.73 -15.96
N PRO A 213 8.87 7.60 -16.53
CA PRO A 213 8.43 8.83 -17.19
C PRO A 213 7.42 8.61 -18.34
N ALA A 214 7.29 7.39 -18.85
CA ALA A 214 6.27 7.00 -19.82
C ALA A 214 4.83 6.97 -19.25
N LEU A 215 4.65 6.95 -17.93
CA LEU A 215 3.33 7.03 -17.27
C LEU A 215 2.81 8.46 -17.17
N ARG A 216 3.60 9.45 -17.56
CA ARG A 216 3.24 10.86 -17.50
C ARG A 216 2.04 11.17 -18.40
N GLY A 217 1.07 11.93 -17.89
CA GLY A 217 -0.18 12.22 -18.59
C GLY A 217 -1.10 11.02 -18.83
N THR A 218 -0.87 9.86 -18.20
CA THR A 218 -1.75 8.68 -18.37
C THR A 218 -2.98 8.68 -17.44
N VAL A 219 -2.98 9.58 -16.45
CA VAL A 219 -4.07 9.75 -15.47
C VAL A 219 -4.69 11.13 -15.64
N GLU A 220 -5.99 11.17 -15.89
CA GLU A 220 -6.77 12.40 -15.77
C GLU A 220 -7.11 12.65 -14.29
N VAL A 221 -7.18 13.94 -13.94
CA VAL A 221 -7.63 14.42 -12.62
C VAL A 221 -8.40 15.71 -12.81
N ARG A 222 -9.43 15.95 -11.99
CA ARG A 222 -10.29 17.13 -12.07
C ARG A 222 -10.24 17.92 -10.76
N ASP A 223 -10.15 19.24 -10.86
CA ASP A 223 -10.37 20.13 -9.72
C ASP A 223 -11.84 20.07 -9.29
N VAL A 224 -12.07 19.90 -7.98
CA VAL A 224 -13.41 19.96 -7.36
C VAL A 224 -13.60 21.31 -6.69
N MET A 225 -12.60 21.73 -5.93
CA MET A 225 -12.52 23.01 -5.21
C MET A 225 -11.05 23.30 -4.85
N ASP A 226 -10.76 24.49 -4.31
CA ASP A 226 -9.42 24.83 -3.84
C ASP A 226 -8.88 23.75 -2.88
N GLY A 227 -7.66 23.26 -3.15
CA GLY A 227 -7.03 22.18 -2.40
C GLY A 227 -7.59 20.76 -2.63
N VAL A 228 -8.66 20.58 -3.42
CA VAL A 228 -9.24 19.25 -3.69
C VAL A 228 -9.32 18.96 -5.17
N ARG A 229 -8.57 17.94 -5.58
CA ARG A 229 -8.68 17.28 -6.89
C ARG A 229 -9.20 15.85 -6.72
N MET A 230 -9.79 15.27 -7.75
CA MET A 230 -10.20 13.87 -7.72
C MET A 230 -10.14 13.19 -9.10
N ASN A 231 -10.17 11.86 -9.08
CA ASN A 231 -10.48 11.02 -10.22
C ASN A 231 -11.26 9.77 -9.77
N ASP A 232 -11.34 8.76 -10.64
CA ASP A 232 -11.99 7.47 -10.43
C ASP A 232 -11.32 6.58 -9.37
N ALA A 233 -10.14 6.96 -8.88
CA ALA A 233 -9.41 6.23 -7.84
C ALA A 233 -9.41 6.94 -6.47
N GLY A 234 -10.02 8.12 -6.36
CA GLY A 234 -10.17 8.82 -5.08
C GLY A 234 -9.97 10.34 -5.13
N PHE A 235 -9.84 10.90 -3.93
CA PHE A 235 -9.62 12.32 -3.66
C PHE A 235 -8.14 12.59 -3.38
N PHE A 236 -7.66 13.74 -3.84
CA PHE A 236 -6.32 14.28 -3.62
C PHE A 236 -6.46 15.60 -2.88
N LEU A 237 -6.38 15.50 -1.55
CA LEU A 237 -6.62 16.56 -0.59
C LEU A 237 -5.30 17.22 -0.20
N SER A 238 -5.21 18.52 -0.42
CA SER A 238 -4.35 19.38 0.38
C SER A 238 -5.07 19.68 1.69
N ILE A 239 -4.40 19.49 2.82
CA ILE A 239 -4.88 19.82 4.17
C ILE A 239 -3.99 20.87 4.85
N GLY A 240 -3.01 21.40 4.11
CA GLY A 240 -2.14 22.47 4.58
C GLY A 240 -1.23 22.05 5.73
N ASP A 241 -0.94 23.00 6.61
CA ASP A 241 0.04 22.84 7.68
C ASP A 241 -0.36 21.73 8.71
N GLU A 242 -1.63 21.31 8.76
CA GLU A 242 -2.11 20.15 9.56
C GLU A 242 -1.38 18.85 9.18
N TYR A 243 -0.93 18.71 7.93
CA TYR A 243 -0.20 17.54 7.46
C TYR A 243 1.15 17.30 8.20
N ALA A 244 1.69 18.29 8.92
CA ALA A 244 2.83 18.10 9.80
C ALA A 244 2.56 17.06 10.91
N VAL A 245 1.32 16.94 11.38
CA VAL A 245 0.92 16.02 12.46
C VAL A 245 1.30 14.57 12.17
N ARG A 246 1.44 14.17 10.90
CA ARG A 246 1.89 12.82 10.50
C ARG A 246 3.24 12.40 11.10
N THR A 247 4.14 13.34 11.39
CA THR A 247 5.49 13.05 11.92
C THR A 247 5.57 13.05 13.44
N GLU A 248 4.48 13.40 14.13
CA GLU A 248 4.41 13.43 15.60
C GLU A 248 3.33 12.47 16.15
N ALA A 249 2.18 12.42 15.47
CA ALA A 249 0.97 11.76 15.94
C ALA A 249 0.02 11.40 14.77
N PHE A 250 0.48 10.62 13.78
CA PHE A 250 -0.29 10.33 12.55
C PHE A 250 -1.71 9.78 12.78
N TRP A 251 -1.92 9.02 13.85
CA TRP A 251 -3.23 8.50 14.29
C TRP A 251 -4.28 9.59 14.56
N GLU A 252 -3.88 10.85 14.73
CA GLU A 252 -4.80 11.99 14.83
C GLU A 252 -5.50 12.29 13.50
N LEU A 253 -4.82 12.10 12.37
CA LEU A 253 -5.37 12.36 11.02
C LEU A 253 -6.46 11.35 10.64
N SER A 254 -6.37 10.12 11.14
CA SER A 254 -7.36 9.04 10.96
C SER A 254 -8.34 8.88 12.13
N ASN A 255 -8.23 9.70 13.17
CA ASN A 255 -9.13 9.65 14.33
C ASN A 255 -10.53 10.18 13.95
N PRO A 256 -11.63 9.42 14.10
CA PRO A 256 -12.98 9.85 13.71
C PRO A 256 -13.55 11.06 14.49
N ASP A 257 -13.01 11.34 15.68
CA ASP A 257 -13.45 12.47 16.52
C ASP A 257 -12.70 13.78 16.18
N ARG A 258 -11.57 13.71 15.45
CA ARG A 258 -10.56 14.80 15.40
C ARG A 258 -9.92 15.09 14.03
N GLY A 259 -9.70 14.10 13.18
CA GLY A 259 -9.08 14.31 11.87
C GLY A 259 -9.94 15.15 10.94
N THR A 260 -9.37 16.08 10.17
CA THR A 260 -10.14 16.86 9.19
C THR A 260 -10.30 16.24 7.78
N PRO A 261 -9.48 15.29 7.27
CA PRO A 261 -9.53 14.87 5.86
C PRO A 261 -10.90 14.40 5.33
N TYR A 262 -11.67 13.68 6.14
CA TYR A 262 -12.97 13.16 5.72
C TYR A 262 -14.07 14.23 5.60
N LEU A 263 -13.88 15.42 6.20
CA LEU A 263 -14.78 16.57 6.01
C LEU A 263 -14.89 16.99 4.56
N TYR A 264 -13.77 17.00 3.82
CA TYR A 264 -13.76 17.34 2.40
C TYR A 264 -14.64 16.35 1.60
N ALA A 265 -14.43 15.04 1.81
CA ALA A 265 -15.16 14.01 1.10
C ALA A 265 -16.67 14.02 1.41
N TRP A 266 -17.07 14.18 2.67
CA TRP A 266 -18.48 14.34 3.05
C TRP A 266 -19.09 15.65 2.51
N GLY A 267 -18.36 16.77 2.53
CA GLY A 267 -18.83 18.04 1.99
C GLY A 267 -19.04 18.02 0.47
N ILE A 268 -18.32 17.15 -0.24
CA ILE A 268 -18.33 17.00 -1.70
C ILE A 268 -19.32 15.93 -2.17
N ALA A 269 -19.24 14.71 -1.61
CA ALA A 269 -20.00 13.54 -2.07
C ALA A 269 -21.13 13.11 -1.12
N GLY A 270 -21.20 13.69 0.09
CA GLY A 270 -22.20 13.37 1.10
C GLY A 270 -21.93 12.05 1.86
N ASN A 271 -22.95 11.62 2.60
CA ASN A 271 -22.95 10.42 3.44
C ASN A 271 -23.08 9.13 2.60
N VAL A 272 -22.07 8.83 1.78
CA VAL A 272 -22.06 7.68 0.84
C VAL A 272 -21.01 6.62 1.14
N PHE A 273 -20.11 6.87 2.10
CA PHE A 273 -18.94 6.03 2.37
C PHE A 273 -19.17 5.11 3.57
N ASP A 274 -19.00 3.80 3.36
CA ASP A 274 -18.98 2.81 4.43
C ASP A 274 -17.63 2.78 5.18
N LEU A 275 -16.54 3.12 4.48
CA LEU A 275 -15.19 3.26 5.04
C LEU A 275 -14.45 4.45 4.42
N PHE A 276 -13.47 4.99 5.12
CA PHE A 276 -12.42 5.84 4.52
C PHE A 276 -11.06 5.13 4.58
N THR A 277 -10.18 5.44 3.63
CA THR A 277 -8.75 5.15 3.69
C THR A 277 -7.97 6.45 3.53
N ILE A 278 -7.09 6.76 4.48
CA ILE A 278 -6.21 7.94 4.43
C ILE A 278 -4.80 7.49 4.01
N GLN A 279 -4.22 8.14 3.01
CA GLN A 279 -2.90 7.85 2.46
C GLN A 279 -2.04 9.11 2.46
N THR A 280 -0.89 9.08 3.12
CA THR A 280 0.09 10.19 3.08
C THR A 280 0.87 10.19 1.76
N ARG A 281 1.24 11.36 1.23
CA ARG A 281 2.08 11.48 0.02
C ARG A 281 3.55 11.12 0.22
N ASP A 282 4.01 11.03 1.47
CA ASP A 282 5.37 10.60 1.84
C ASP A 282 5.32 9.50 2.90
N THR A 283 6.48 8.87 3.16
CA THR A 283 6.59 7.72 4.08
C THR A 283 7.63 7.98 5.18
N SER A 284 7.24 8.67 6.26
CA SER A 284 8.12 8.91 7.41
C SER A 284 8.24 7.67 8.32
N GLN A 285 9.36 6.94 8.26
CA GLN A 285 9.77 6.10 9.39
C GLN A 285 10.17 7.00 10.58
N PRO A 286 9.84 6.65 11.83
CA PRO A 286 9.39 5.33 12.32
C PRO A 286 7.87 5.06 12.26
N PHE A 287 7.05 5.96 11.74
CA PHE A 287 5.59 5.97 11.90
C PHE A 287 4.83 5.13 10.85
N ALA A 288 5.42 4.03 10.41
CA ALA A 288 5.07 3.35 9.16
C ALA A 288 4.09 2.16 9.31
N GLY A 289 3.19 2.20 10.29
CA GLY A 289 2.14 1.20 10.44
C GLY A 289 0.91 1.55 9.61
N ALA A 290 0.27 0.54 9.01
CA ALA A 290 -1.15 0.66 8.71
C ALA A 290 -1.94 0.61 10.05
N ASN A 291 -3.13 1.21 10.09
CA ASN A 291 -4.01 1.07 11.25
C ASN A 291 -5.47 1.39 10.92
N TYR A 292 -6.37 0.71 11.64
CA TYR A 292 -7.81 0.95 11.58
C TYR A 292 -8.33 1.68 12.82
N ALA A 293 -9.16 2.71 12.60
CA ALA A 293 -9.91 3.41 13.63
C ALA A 293 -11.41 3.12 13.46
N ARG A 294 -11.94 2.23 14.31
CA ARG A 294 -13.36 1.88 14.39
C ARG A 294 -14.19 3.13 14.77
N ALA A 295 -15.21 3.43 13.97
CA ALA A 295 -16.05 4.62 14.13
C ALA A 295 -17.49 4.29 14.53
N ASN A 296 -18.10 3.23 13.97
CA ASN A 296 -19.46 2.82 14.34
C ASN A 296 -19.64 1.30 14.18
N ASP A 297 -20.27 0.67 15.18
CA ASP A 297 -20.63 -0.74 15.14
C ASP A 297 -22.16 -0.93 14.97
N TRP A 298 -22.56 -1.46 13.81
CA TRP A 298 -23.95 -1.88 13.52
C TRP A 298 -24.06 -3.32 13.01
N VAL A 299 -22.95 -4.06 12.97
CA VAL A 299 -22.96 -5.50 12.68
C VAL A 299 -22.83 -6.25 14.00
N GLU A 300 -23.88 -6.95 14.39
CA GLU A 300 -23.95 -7.72 15.64
C GLU A 300 -23.49 -9.17 15.43
N ASN A 301 -23.01 -9.76 16.53
CA ASN A 301 -22.65 -11.18 16.65
C ASN A 301 -21.44 -11.62 15.79
N ILE A 302 -20.52 -10.70 15.49
CA ILE A 302 -19.25 -10.95 14.78
C ILE A 302 -18.04 -11.12 15.71
N GLY A 303 -18.24 -11.25 17.03
CA GLY A 303 -17.14 -11.40 18.00
C GLY A 303 -16.72 -10.11 18.73
N LEU A 304 -17.40 -8.97 18.55
CA LEU A 304 -17.07 -7.77 19.32
C LEU A 304 -17.58 -7.86 20.78
N GLU A 305 -16.67 -7.99 21.75
CA GLU A 305 -16.93 -7.88 23.19
C GLU A 305 -16.73 -6.45 23.73
N THR A 306 -17.12 -5.44 22.97
CA THR A 306 -17.19 -4.08 23.52
C THR A 306 -18.34 -4.01 24.54
N GLY A 307 -18.07 -3.49 25.74
CA GLY A 307 -19.10 -3.13 26.73
C GLY A 307 -19.99 -1.95 26.30
N VAL A 308 -19.95 -1.60 25.01
CA VAL A 308 -20.41 -0.36 24.38
C VAL A 308 -21.28 -0.76 23.19
N LYS A 309 -22.51 -1.20 23.46
CA LYS A 309 -23.45 -1.57 22.40
C LYS A 309 -23.82 -0.36 21.56
N ASN A 310 -23.51 -0.42 20.28
CA ASN A 310 -24.11 0.40 19.22
C ASN A 310 -24.00 1.91 19.52
N ASN A 311 -22.81 2.36 19.94
CA ASN A 311 -22.52 3.79 19.97
C ASN A 311 -22.39 4.28 18.53
N PHE A 312 -23.29 5.17 18.11
CA PHE A 312 -22.99 6.05 16.99
C PHE A 312 -22.02 7.12 17.49
N HIS A 313 -20.78 7.10 17.02
CA HIS A 313 -19.79 8.11 17.39
C HIS A 313 -20.17 9.47 16.78
N VAL A 314 -19.87 10.53 17.52
CA VAL A 314 -20.05 11.90 17.03
C VAL A 314 -18.72 12.32 16.43
N MET A 315 -18.69 12.44 15.10
CA MET A 315 -17.49 12.74 14.33
C MET A 315 -17.07 14.20 14.50
N VAL A 316 -15.93 14.57 13.92
CA VAL A 316 -15.33 15.92 14.04
C VAL A 316 -16.27 17.09 13.66
N ASP A 317 -17.28 16.87 12.80
CA ASP A 317 -18.27 17.88 12.40
C ASP A 317 -19.47 18.02 13.37
N GLY A 318 -19.58 17.11 14.34
CA GLY A 318 -20.69 17.01 15.27
C GLY A 318 -21.87 16.15 14.79
N ALA A 319 -21.78 15.49 13.64
CA ALA A 319 -22.75 14.53 13.14
C ALA A 319 -22.38 13.08 13.47
N ALA A 320 -23.35 12.17 13.33
CA ALA A 320 -23.22 10.77 13.76
C ALA A 320 -22.67 9.83 12.68
N HIS A 321 -22.69 10.26 11.41
CA HIS A 321 -22.30 9.49 10.22
C HIS A 321 -22.59 7.98 10.32
N PRO A 322 -23.87 7.59 10.51
CA PRO A 322 -24.26 6.20 10.74
C PRO A 322 -24.00 5.29 9.52
N GLU A 323 -23.55 5.86 8.41
CA GLU A 323 -23.02 5.14 7.26
C GLU A 323 -21.56 4.71 7.38
N LEU A 324 -20.71 5.39 8.18
CA LEU A 324 -19.26 5.16 8.24
C LEU A 324 -18.89 4.17 9.35
N MET A 325 -18.29 3.03 9.01
CA MET A 325 -17.92 1.98 9.96
C MET A 325 -16.58 2.30 10.64
N GLY A 326 -15.64 2.91 9.90
CA GLY A 326 -14.34 3.32 10.41
C GLY A 326 -13.42 3.93 9.35
N VAL A 327 -12.23 4.29 9.79
CA VAL A 327 -11.19 4.94 8.98
C VAL A 327 -9.93 4.08 9.01
N ASN A 328 -9.52 3.59 7.85
CA ASN A 328 -8.22 2.99 7.61
C ASN A 328 -7.18 4.11 7.39
N PHE A 329 -5.97 3.92 7.89
CA PHE A 329 -4.79 4.69 7.56
C PHE A 329 -3.78 3.79 6.86
N ALA A 330 -3.57 4.04 5.57
CA ALA A 330 -2.54 3.41 4.78
C ALA A 330 -1.28 4.29 4.82
N ALA A 331 -0.30 3.93 5.66
CA ALA A 331 1.00 4.58 5.63
C ALA A 331 1.72 4.40 4.27
N HIS A 332 1.36 3.36 3.51
CA HIS A 332 2.05 2.90 2.30
C HIS A 332 1.06 2.41 1.24
N THR A 333 1.42 2.59 -0.04
CA THR A 333 0.84 1.85 -1.18
C THR A 333 1.29 0.38 -1.14
N PHE A 334 0.71 -0.39 -0.21
CA PHE A 334 0.89 -1.84 -0.05
C PHE A 334 -0.50 -2.48 0.11
N GLU A 335 -0.84 -3.45 -0.74
CA GLU A 335 -2.22 -3.94 -0.91
C GLU A 335 -2.63 -4.84 0.24
N GLY A 336 -1.71 -5.72 0.64
CA GLY A 336 -1.86 -6.58 1.82
C GLY A 336 -2.22 -5.78 3.08
N GLY A 337 -1.52 -4.67 3.33
CA GLY A 337 -1.80 -3.79 4.47
C GLY A 337 -3.19 -3.17 4.43
N MET A 338 -3.66 -2.73 3.25
CA MET A 338 -5.02 -2.18 3.15
C MET A 338 -6.11 -3.25 3.31
N THR A 339 -5.93 -4.43 2.71
CA THR A 339 -6.85 -5.56 2.85
C THR A 339 -6.91 -6.06 4.30
N HIS A 340 -5.77 -6.04 5.01
CA HIS A 340 -5.62 -6.31 6.45
C HIS A 340 -6.45 -5.36 7.31
N GLU A 341 -6.30 -4.04 7.16
CA GLU A 341 -7.05 -3.06 7.96
C GLU A 341 -8.57 -3.08 7.71
N ILE A 342 -9.02 -3.42 6.49
CA ILE A 342 -10.46 -3.62 6.22
C ILE A 342 -10.97 -4.90 6.92
N GLY A 343 -10.12 -5.92 7.06
CA GLY A 343 -10.42 -7.09 7.87
C GLY A 343 -10.80 -6.69 9.30
N HIS A 344 -10.04 -5.79 9.94
CA HIS A 344 -10.39 -5.26 11.27
C HIS A 344 -11.74 -4.55 11.30
N ALA A 345 -12.17 -3.89 10.23
CA ALA A 345 -13.48 -3.24 10.20
C ALA A 345 -14.64 -4.25 10.29
N LEU A 346 -14.59 -5.28 9.44
CA LEU A 346 -15.70 -6.21 9.22
C LEU A 346 -15.73 -7.40 10.19
N LEU A 347 -14.60 -7.68 10.85
CA LEU A 347 -14.46 -8.77 11.80
C LEU A 347 -14.52 -8.25 13.24
N GLY A 348 -14.95 -9.12 14.14
CA GLY A 348 -14.83 -8.94 15.58
C GLY A 348 -13.82 -9.91 16.19
N ILE A 349 -12.64 -10.06 15.58
CA ILE A 349 -11.61 -10.97 16.11
C ILE A 349 -11.01 -10.48 17.44
N GLU A 350 -11.41 -9.31 17.95
CA GLU A 350 -10.98 -8.77 19.23
C GLU A 350 -11.46 -9.58 20.46
N THR A 351 -12.42 -10.52 20.33
CA THR A 351 -12.76 -11.46 21.41
C THR A 351 -11.66 -12.46 21.74
N ARG A 352 -11.01 -12.28 22.91
CA ARG A 352 -10.09 -13.26 23.52
C ARG A 352 -10.77 -14.44 24.21
N ASN A 353 -11.88 -14.94 23.64
CA ASN A 353 -12.68 -16.01 24.25
C ASN A 353 -13.41 -16.95 23.28
N PHE A 354 -12.93 -17.03 22.04
CA PHE A 354 -13.31 -18.00 21.02
C PHE A 354 -12.05 -18.55 20.32
N PRO A 355 -11.97 -19.85 19.98
CA PRO A 355 -12.92 -20.92 20.35
C PRO A 355 -12.89 -21.24 21.85
N SER A 356 -11.82 -20.87 22.55
CA SER A 356 -11.69 -20.98 24.01
C SER A 356 -11.17 -19.67 24.63
N THR A 357 -11.01 -19.65 25.95
CA THR A 357 -10.40 -18.55 26.71
C THR A 357 -8.89 -18.70 26.83
N GLU A 358 -8.20 -17.59 27.07
CA GLU A 358 -6.74 -17.56 27.32
C GLU A 358 -5.98 -18.20 26.14
N ASP A 359 -5.02 -19.09 26.39
CA ASP A 359 -4.11 -19.67 25.37
C ASP A 359 -4.84 -20.36 24.20
N GLY A 360 -6.12 -20.75 24.37
CA GLY A 360 -6.95 -21.36 23.34
C GLY A 360 -7.84 -20.38 22.53
N ALA A 361 -7.64 -19.07 22.68
CA ALA A 361 -8.32 -18.06 21.87
C ALA A 361 -7.55 -17.80 20.56
N TRP A 362 -8.27 -17.66 19.44
CA TRP A 362 -7.68 -17.45 18.10
C TRP A 362 -6.87 -16.16 17.93
N ASN A 363 -6.90 -15.25 18.91
CA ASN A 363 -6.25 -13.94 18.92
C ASN A 363 -5.43 -13.72 20.21
N PHE A 364 -5.05 -14.80 20.91
CA PHE A 364 -4.59 -14.74 22.29
C PHE A 364 -3.43 -13.76 22.53
N GLY A 365 -2.48 -13.63 21.58
CA GLY A 365 -1.31 -12.77 21.69
C GLY A 365 -1.63 -11.29 21.94
N ASP A 366 -1.84 -10.51 20.89
CA ASP A 366 -2.11 -9.07 20.99
C ASP A 366 -3.61 -8.73 21.11
N GLY A 367 -4.50 -9.69 20.87
CA GLY A 367 -5.94 -9.51 20.99
C GLY A 367 -6.59 -8.77 19.84
N VAL A 368 -5.88 -8.53 18.73
CA VAL A 368 -6.43 -7.88 17.54
C VAL A 368 -6.09 -8.63 16.26
N HIS A 369 -4.99 -9.39 16.20
CA HIS A 369 -4.66 -10.28 15.08
C HIS A 369 -5.02 -11.73 15.37
N ILE A 370 -5.04 -12.54 14.31
CA ILE A 370 -5.19 -13.98 14.41
C ILE A 370 -3.82 -14.58 14.75
N GLU A 371 -3.72 -15.43 15.78
CA GLU A 371 -2.47 -16.05 16.22
C GLU A 371 -2.15 -17.26 15.34
N GLY A 372 -0.95 -17.36 14.74
CA GLY A 372 -0.59 -18.46 13.83
C GLY A 372 -0.72 -19.90 14.40
N GLN A 373 -0.98 -20.06 15.70
CA GLN A 373 -1.30 -21.34 16.34
C GLN A 373 -2.76 -21.81 16.10
N ASN A 374 -3.32 -21.50 14.93
CA ASN A 374 -4.61 -22.03 14.51
C ASN A 374 -4.68 -22.21 12.98
N THR A 375 -5.60 -23.07 12.52
CA THR A 375 -5.74 -23.45 11.11
C THR A 375 -6.77 -22.61 10.35
N THR A 376 -7.07 -21.39 10.79
CA THR A 376 -7.77 -20.38 9.97
C THR A 376 -6.75 -19.54 9.22
N ASP A 377 -7.17 -19.01 8.08
CA ASP A 377 -6.36 -18.20 7.17
C ASP A 377 -7.07 -16.88 6.82
N GLY A 378 -6.26 -15.89 6.45
CA GLY A 378 -6.69 -14.55 6.08
C GLY A 378 -5.65 -13.49 6.42
N THR A 379 -5.87 -12.27 5.93
CA THR A 379 -4.81 -11.25 5.95
C THR A 379 -4.45 -10.72 7.34
N LEU A 380 -5.23 -11.03 8.38
CA LEU A 380 -4.94 -10.72 9.80
C LEU A 380 -4.14 -11.83 10.52
N GLN A 381 -3.72 -12.88 9.81
CA GLN A 381 -2.88 -13.95 10.33
C GLN A 381 -1.50 -13.42 10.75
N GLY A 382 -1.16 -13.55 12.02
CA GLY A 382 0.16 -13.26 12.57
C GLY A 382 1.12 -14.45 12.43
N PRO A 383 2.44 -14.25 12.62
CA PRO A 383 3.40 -15.36 12.60
C PRO A 383 3.13 -16.40 13.70
N MET A 384 3.55 -17.65 13.49
CA MET A 384 3.56 -18.66 14.54
C MET A 384 4.63 -18.33 15.60
N TRP A 385 4.23 -18.05 16.84
CA TRP A 385 5.16 -17.76 17.94
C TRP A 385 5.42 -18.98 18.83
N TYR A 386 6.70 -19.27 19.10
CA TYR A 386 7.11 -20.09 20.23
C TYR A 386 7.27 -19.22 21.49
N ARG A 387 6.63 -19.65 22.59
CA ARG A 387 6.51 -18.89 23.85
C ARG A 387 7.24 -19.57 25.04
N GLY A 388 8.41 -20.16 24.80
CA GLY A 388 9.25 -20.81 25.82
C GLY A 388 10.43 -19.95 26.28
N ASP A 389 10.92 -20.20 27.50
CA ASP A 389 12.09 -19.56 28.13
C ASP A 389 12.06 -18.02 28.33
N GLY A 390 10.95 -17.36 28.00
CA GLY A 390 10.71 -15.93 28.24
C GLY A 390 11.06 -15.01 27.07
N ASP A 391 11.63 -15.55 25.99
CA ASP A 391 11.81 -14.85 24.70
C ASP A 391 10.76 -15.36 23.70
N LEU A 392 10.09 -14.45 23.00
CA LEU A 392 9.30 -14.82 21.82
C LEU A 392 10.24 -15.19 20.67
N LYS A 393 9.93 -16.27 19.95
CA LYS A 393 10.65 -16.68 18.74
C LYS A 393 9.68 -17.09 17.64
N GLU A 394 9.90 -16.60 16.42
CA GLU A 394 9.10 -17.02 15.27
C GLU A 394 9.43 -18.47 14.91
N ILE A 395 8.41 -19.31 14.77
CA ILE A 395 8.57 -20.69 14.31
C ILE A 395 8.72 -20.65 12.79
N VAL A 396 9.76 -21.31 12.29
CA VAL A 396 10.08 -21.35 10.86
C VAL A 396 10.50 -22.77 10.48
N VAL A 397 10.14 -23.22 9.28
CA VAL A 397 10.63 -24.49 8.74
C VAL A 397 11.85 -24.27 7.86
N ARG A 398 12.71 -25.28 7.84
CA ARG A 398 13.83 -25.43 6.91
C ARG A 398 13.77 -26.85 6.36
N PHE A 399 13.95 -27.01 5.06
CA PHE A 399 13.96 -28.33 4.41
C PHE A 399 15.40 -28.74 4.07
N PRO A 400 16.07 -29.60 4.85
CA PRO A 400 17.45 -29.99 4.56
C PRO A 400 17.55 -30.67 3.18
N PRO A 401 18.56 -30.34 2.35
CA PRO A 401 19.81 -29.66 2.70
C PRO A 401 19.81 -28.13 2.47
N GLU A 402 18.65 -27.49 2.33
CA GLU A 402 18.57 -26.04 2.15
C GLU A 402 18.95 -25.27 3.42
N THR A 403 19.35 -24.02 3.25
CA THR A 403 19.64 -23.08 4.35
C THR A 403 18.59 -21.99 4.50
N THR A 404 17.62 -21.92 3.58
CA THR A 404 16.49 -21.00 3.63
C THR A 404 15.59 -21.37 4.81
N LYS A 405 15.13 -20.36 5.54
CA LYS A 405 14.07 -20.47 6.54
C LYS A 405 12.80 -19.90 5.92
N TYR A 406 11.69 -20.59 6.13
CA TYR A 406 10.38 -20.13 5.68
C TYR A 406 9.51 -19.93 6.93
N SER A 407 8.90 -18.75 7.06
CA SER A 407 7.76 -18.55 7.97
C SER A 407 6.67 -19.58 7.65
N VAL A 408 5.84 -19.91 8.64
CA VAL A 408 4.82 -20.95 8.47
C VAL A 408 3.44 -20.54 8.95
N ASP A 409 2.44 -21.10 8.28
CA ASP A 409 1.06 -21.22 8.73
C ASP A 409 0.73 -22.69 9.02
N LEU A 410 -0.43 -22.93 9.65
CA LEU A 410 -0.76 -24.23 10.25
C LEU A 410 -1.87 -24.96 9.49
N GLU A 411 -1.54 -26.11 8.89
CA GLU A 411 -2.50 -26.98 8.21
C GLU A 411 -2.95 -28.14 9.13
N ALA A 412 -4.24 -28.52 9.05
CA ALA A 412 -4.71 -29.79 9.61
C ALA A 412 -4.31 -30.98 8.71
N THR A 413 -3.87 -32.10 9.29
CA THR A 413 -3.56 -33.32 8.53
C THR A 413 -4.68 -34.36 8.59
N SER A 414 -4.57 -35.43 7.79
CA SER A 414 -5.46 -36.59 7.90
C SER A 414 -5.20 -37.49 9.12
N THR A 415 -4.23 -37.14 9.97
CA THR A 415 -3.85 -37.90 11.17
C THR A 415 -4.30 -37.13 12.42
N GLU A 416 -5.05 -37.81 13.28
CA GLU A 416 -5.53 -37.30 14.58
C GLU A 416 -4.38 -36.69 15.40
N ASP A 417 -4.63 -35.51 15.98
CA ASP A 417 -3.68 -34.68 16.75
C ASP A 417 -2.40 -34.20 16.01
N VAL A 418 -2.24 -34.49 14.72
CA VAL A 418 -1.05 -34.09 13.94
C VAL A 418 -1.39 -32.97 12.98
N PHE A 419 -0.62 -31.89 13.07
CA PHE A 419 -0.73 -30.69 12.25
C PHE A 419 0.56 -30.47 11.47
N ARG A 420 0.48 -29.70 10.39
CA ARG A 420 1.60 -29.42 9.50
C ARG A 420 1.98 -27.94 9.51
N LEU A 421 3.27 -27.68 9.60
CA LEU A 421 3.90 -26.37 9.47
C LEU A 421 4.16 -26.12 7.98
N ALA A 422 3.18 -25.54 7.29
CA ALA A 422 3.28 -25.24 5.86
C ALA A 422 4.05 -23.93 5.67
N PRO A 423 5.03 -23.85 4.76
CA PRO A 423 5.64 -22.58 4.38
C PRO A 423 4.57 -21.61 3.87
N VAL A 424 4.54 -20.38 4.38
CA VAL A 424 3.64 -19.33 3.86
C VAL A 424 3.86 -19.18 2.36
N ASP A 425 2.81 -19.35 1.58
CA ASP A 425 2.81 -19.19 0.13
C ASP A 425 2.01 -17.95 -0.32
N ASP A 426 1.97 -17.73 -1.63
CA ASP A 426 1.30 -16.57 -2.20
C ASP A 426 -0.24 -16.79 -2.36
N GLU A 427 -0.79 -17.95 -1.97
CA GLU A 427 -2.23 -18.25 -1.93
C GLU A 427 -2.86 -18.11 -0.53
N ASP A 428 -2.07 -18.19 0.56
CA ASP A 428 -2.39 -17.99 2.01
C ASP A 428 -2.86 -16.55 2.38
N GLY A 429 -3.71 -15.99 1.53
CA GLY A 429 -4.33 -14.67 1.69
C GLY A 429 -5.84 -14.70 1.71
N ARG A 430 -6.42 -15.89 1.66
CA ARG A 430 -7.86 -16.08 1.48
C ARG A 430 -8.51 -16.21 2.83
N TRP A 431 -9.51 -15.38 3.05
CA TRP A 431 -10.34 -15.49 4.24
C TRP A 431 -11.02 -16.84 4.29
N SER A 432 -10.74 -17.63 5.34
CA SER A 432 -11.48 -18.85 5.65
C SER A 432 -12.99 -18.60 5.72
N GLU A 433 -13.80 -19.64 5.47
CA GLU A 433 -15.26 -19.55 5.45
C GLU A 433 -15.86 -18.89 6.71
N ILE A 434 -15.28 -19.10 7.90
CA ILE A 434 -15.73 -18.45 9.14
C ILE A 434 -15.59 -16.93 9.10
N PHE A 435 -14.51 -16.39 8.52
CA PHE A 435 -14.33 -14.96 8.36
C PHE A 435 -15.23 -14.42 7.25
N LEU A 436 -15.40 -15.15 6.15
CA LEU A 436 -16.38 -14.81 5.11
C LEU A 436 -17.81 -14.75 5.67
N TYR A 437 -18.18 -15.67 6.56
CA TYR A 437 -19.45 -15.63 7.29
C TYR A 437 -19.56 -14.39 8.20
N MET A 438 -18.51 -14.06 8.98
CA MET A 438 -18.49 -12.87 9.85
C MET A 438 -18.60 -11.56 9.04
N MET A 439 -17.94 -11.47 7.89
CA MET A 439 -18.09 -10.35 6.95
C MET A 439 -19.50 -10.29 6.36
N GLY A 440 -20.18 -11.44 6.22
CA GLY A 440 -21.51 -11.60 5.62
C GLY A 440 -21.49 -11.91 4.13
N LEU A 441 -20.41 -12.53 3.66
CA LEU A 441 -20.16 -12.94 2.29
C LEU A 441 -20.53 -14.41 2.04
N LEU A 442 -20.61 -15.21 3.11
CA LEU A 442 -20.98 -16.62 3.07
C LEU A 442 -22.15 -16.87 4.04
N ASP A 443 -23.15 -17.65 3.61
CA ASP A 443 -24.22 -18.10 4.50
C ASP A 443 -23.73 -19.27 5.36
N ALA A 444 -24.15 -19.31 6.63
CA ALA A 444 -23.74 -20.37 7.58
C ALA A 444 -24.11 -21.80 7.14
N ALA A 445 -25.07 -21.94 6.23
CA ALA A 445 -25.49 -23.23 5.67
C ALA A 445 -24.57 -23.74 4.55
N ASP A 446 -23.76 -22.85 3.96
CA ASP A 446 -22.81 -23.16 2.88
C ASP A 446 -21.39 -23.39 3.40
N SER A 447 -21.11 -23.10 4.68
CA SER A 447 -19.83 -23.43 5.31
C SER A 447 -19.69 -24.92 5.59
N THR A 448 -18.50 -25.45 5.27
CA THR A 448 -18.10 -26.85 5.38
C THR A 448 -16.74 -27.05 6.08
N GLU A 449 -15.98 -25.99 6.30
CA GLU A 449 -14.65 -26.04 6.93
C GLU A 449 -14.71 -26.33 8.44
N VAL A 450 -13.65 -26.98 8.93
CA VAL A 450 -13.45 -27.34 10.33
C VAL A 450 -12.04 -26.89 10.73
N TYR A 451 -11.95 -26.03 11.73
CA TYR A 451 -10.71 -25.38 12.13
C TYR A 451 -10.24 -25.87 13.49
N HIS A 452 -8.95 -25.67 13.77
CA HIS A 452 -8.33 -26.08 15.02
C HIS A 452 -7.50 -24.93 15.60
N ALA A 453 -7.67 -24.65 16.89
CA ALA A 453 -6.76 -23.81 17.67
C ALA A 453 -5.89 -24.71 18.55
N LEU A 454 -4.60 -24.38 18.70
CA LEU A 454 -3.62 -25.20 19.43
C LEU A 454 -3.11 -24.47 20.69
N PRO A 455 -3.82 -24.55 21.84
CA PRO A 455 -3.39 -23.91 23.09
C PRO A 455 -2.03 -24.39 23.61
N THR A 456 -1.56 -25.56 23.16
CA THR A 456 -0.25 -26.09 23.50
C THR A 456 0.39 -26.71 22.28
N LEU A 457 1.47 -26.10 21.80
CA LEU A 457 2.26 -26.57 20.67
C LEU A 457 3.48 -27.35 21.16
N ASN A 458 3.45 -28.68 21.03
CA ASN A 458 4.60 -29.53 21.34
C ASN A 458 5.52 -29.59 20.11
N LEU A 459 6.52 -28.71 20.08
CA LEU A 459 7.55 -28.74 19.04
C LEU A 459 8.43 -30.00 19.16
N PRO A 460 8.73 -30.70 18.04
CA PRO A 460 9.67 -31.82 18.02
C PRO A 460 11.08 -31.47 18.54
N ASP A 461 11.82 -32.50 18.95
CA ASP A 461 13.23 -32.40 19.37
C ASP A 461 14.14 -31.90 18.24
N GLU A 462 13.68 -31.94 17.00
CA GLU A 462 14.34 -31.41 15.80
C GLU A 462 14.26 -29.87 15.72
N CYS A 463 13.31 -29.22 16.40
CA CYS A 463 13.21 -27.76 16.44
C CYS A 463 14.29 -27.15 17.36
N LYS A 464 15.00 -26.12 16.89
CA LYS A 464 16.13 -25.48 17.58
C LYS A 464 16.10 -23.97 17.46
N ALA A 465 16.35 -23.28 18.58
CA ALA A 465 16.47 -21.82 18.58
C ALA A 465 17.74 -21.36 17.85
N GLU A 466 17.57 -20.47 16.86
CA GLU A 466 18.62 -19.81 16.09
C GLU A 466 18.36 -18.30 16.09
N GLY A 467 18.77 -17.62 17.16
CA GLY A 467 18.54 -16.18 17.34
C GLY A 467 17.12 -15.86 17.80
N ASP A 468 16.41 -15.12 16.96
CA ASP A 468 14.99 -14.73 17.05
C ASP A 468 14.03 -15.80 16.47
N THR A 469 14.56 -16.83 15.80
CA THR A 469 13.76 -17.91 15.21
C THR A 469 13.88 -19.24 15.97
N MET A 470 12.82 -20.02 15.93
CA MET A 470 12.76 -21.43 16.32
C MET A 470 12.66 -22.27 15.04
N VAL A 471 13.78 -22.83 14.61
CA VAL A 471 13.90 -23.50 13.31
C VAL A 471 13.60 -24.98 13.44
N CYS A 472 12.57 -25.44 12.74
CA CYS A 472 12.21 -26.85 12.65
C CYS A 472 12.72 -27.45 11.34
N ASP A 473 13.53 -28.52 11.43
CA ASP A 473 13.97 -29.34 10.27
C ASP A 473 12.93 -30.45 9.93
N THR A 474 11.67 -30.25 10.34
CA THR A 474 10.50 -31.12 10.14
C THR A 474 9.25 -30.25 10.01
N ASP A 475 8.27 -30.68 9.21
CA ASP A 475 7.01 -29.98 8.98
C ASP A 475 5.82 -30.57 9.74
N GLU A 476 5.98 -31.58 10.61
CA GLU A 476 4.87 -32.13 11.42
C GLU A 476 5.01 -31.75 12.92
N VAL A 477 3.89 -31.40 13.57
CA VAL A 477 3.79 -31.09 15.00
C VAL A 477 2.60 -31.83 15.65
N TYR A 478 2.70 -32.14 16.94
CA TYR A 478 1.70 -32.92 17.69
C TYR A 478 0.99 -32.08 18.75
N ALA A 479 -0.34 -31.98 18.67
CA ALA A 479 -1.17 -31.18 19.57
C ALA A 479 -2.43 -31.96 20.00
N PRO A 480 -2.36 -32.75 21.09
CA PRO A 480 -3.47 -33.59 21.57
C PRO A 480 -4.58 -32.80 22.29
N ASP A 481 -4.30 -31.56 22.66
CA ASP A 481 -5.22 -30.64 23.31
C ASP A 481 -5.76 -29.59 22.31
N ALA A 482 -5.70 -29.88 21.00
CA ALA A 482 -6.25 -29.02 19.95
C ALA A 482 -7.78 -28.89 20.07
N ILE A 483 -8.27 -27.68 19.80
CA ILE A 483 -9.68 -27.32 19.95
C ILE A 483 -10.29 -27.20 18.55
N GLU A 484 -11.12 -28.18 18.18
CA GLU A 484 -11.95 -28.14 16.97
C GLU A 484 -13.05 -27.06 17.09
N PHE A 485 -13.28 -26.29 16.02
CA PHE A 485 -14.37 -25.33 15.94
C PHE A 485 -14.86 -25.08 14.50
N THR A 486 -16.11 -24.64 14.40
CA THR A 486 -16.80 -24.34 13.13
C THR A 486 -17.59 -23.02 13.19
N VAL A 487 -18.14 -22.59 12.06
CA VAL A 487 -19.16 -21.51 12.01
C VAL A 487 -20.35 -21.79 12.93
N ALA A 488 -20.76 -23.05 13.09
CA ALA A 488 -21.87 -23.41 13.97
C ALA A 488 -21.55 -23.18 15.45
N ASP A 489 -20.30 -23.42 15.87
CA ASP A 489 -19.84 -23.15 17.24
C ASP A 489 -19.73 -21.65 17.51
N PHE A 490 -19.26 -20.88 16.52
CA PHE A 490 -19.24 -19.43 16.58
C PHE A 490 -20.66 -18.85 16.74
N ILE A 491 -21.64 -19.36 15.98
CA ILE A 491 -23.05 -18.99 16.12
C ILE A 491 -23.63 -19.43 17.46
N ALA A 492 -23.26 -20.60 17.98
CA ALA A 492 -23.71 -21.05 19.30
C ALA A 492 -23.18 -20.17 20.44
N LYS A 493 -21.99 -19.57 20.26
CA LYS A 493 -21.32 -18.65 21.20
C LYS A 493 -21.85 -17.21 21.10
N HIS A 494 -21.93 -16.64 19.89
CA HIS A 494 -22.21 -15.21 19.67
C HIS A 494 -23.63 -14.91 19.15
N GLY A 495 -24.32 -15.90 18.57
CA GLY A 495 -25.58 -15.74 17.86
C GLY A 495 -25.40 -15.66 16.33
N GLU A 496 -26.50 -15.70 15.58
CA GLU A 496 -26.48 -15.48 14.12
C GLU A 496 -26.07 -14.03 13.82
N ARG A 497 -25.17 -13.83 12.84
CA ARG A 497 -24.71 -12.52 12.37
C ARG A 497 -25.91 -11.67 11.93
N ARG A 498 -25.94 -10.40 12.33
CA ARG A 498 -27.02 -9.48 11.95
C ARG A 498 -26.52 -8.07 11.67
N SER A 499 -26.90 -7.49 10.52
CA SER A 499 -26.82 -6.04 10.31
C SER A 499 -28.01 -5.34 10.96
N LEU A 500 -27.76 -4.18 11.59
CA LEU A 500 -28.80 -3.25 12.05
C LEU A 500 -29.20 -2.23 10.97
N ARG A 501 -28.52 -2.24 9.81
CA ARG A 501 -28.80 -1.38 8.65
C ARG A 501 -29.24 -2.23 7.46
N ASP A 502 -30.41 -1.93 6.91
CA ASP A 502 -30.97 -2.57 5.71
C ASP A 502 -30.21 -2.16 4.42
N GLU A 503 -29.47 -1.05 4.46
CA GLU A 503 -28.71 -0.48 3.34
C GLU A 503 -27.26 -0.99 3.24
N TRP A 504 -26.80 -1.76 4.22
CA TRP A 504 -25.44 -2.30 4.26
C TRP A 504 -25.33 -3.53 3.35
N ASP A 505 -24.41 -3.44 2.38
CA ASP A 505 -24.12 -4.51 1.42
C ASP A 505 -22.64 -4.92 1.55
N PRO A 506 -22.32 -6.05 2.22
CA PRO A 506 -20.94 -6.50 2.35
C PRO A 506 -20.33 -6.94 1.01
N THR A 507 -21.15 -7.23 -0.01
CA THR A 507 -20.65 -7.64 -1.33
C THR A 507 -20.11 -6.46 -2.15
N ASN A 508 -20.42 -5.22 -1.77
CA ASN A 508 -19.84 -4.02 -2.38
C ASN A 508 -19.63 -2.89 -1.36
N ILE A 509 -18.42 -2.79 -0.84
CA ILE A 509 -18.03 -1.80 0.18
C ILE A 509 -17.77 -0.44 -0.49
N LYS A 510 -18.39 0.63 0.01
CA LYS A 510 -18.16 1.99 -0.50
C LYS A 510 -17.01 2.62 0.28
N MET A 511 -15.84 2.75 -0.35
CA MET A 511 -14.65 3.29 0.31
C MET A 511 -14.23 4.65 -0.27
N GLY A 512 -14.15 5.67 0.58
CA GLY A 512 -13.56 6.96 0.22
C GLY A 512 -12.04 6.92 0.35
N ILE A 513 -11.32 7.00 -0.77
CA ILE A 513 -9.86 7.06 -0.80
C ILE A 513 -9.40 8.51 -0.68
N LEU A 514 -8.70 8.85 0.40
CA LEU A 514 -8.28 10.20 0.77
C LEU A 514 -6.74 10.29 0.75
N ASN A 515 -6.17 10.68 -0.38
CA ASN A 515 -4.75 10.98 -0.50
C ASN A 515 -4.51 12.37 0.11
N ILE A 516 -3.67 12.49 1.14
CA ILE A 516 -3.45 13.73 1.90
C ILE A 516 -2.02 14.26 1.77
N SER A 517 -1.93 15.58 1.75
CA SER A 517 -0.71 16.38 1.57
C SER A 517 -0.88 17.75 2.22
N ASP A 518 0.21 18.45 2.54
CA ASP A 518 0.19 19.88 2.86
C ASP A 518 -0.08 20.74 1.62
N ARG A 519 0.67 20.52 0.55
CA ARG A 519 0.57 21.20 -0.75
C ARG A 519 -0.35 20.48 -1.73
N GLN A 520 -0.51 20.99 -2.95
CA GLN A 520 -1.09 20.17 -4.03
C GLN A 520 -0.15 19.00 -4.38
N HIS A 521 -0.73 17.80 -4.51
CA HIS A 521 -0.03 16.59 -5.00
C HIS A 521 0.61 16.81 -6.38
N THR A 522 1.79 16.24 -6.62
CA THR A 522 2.44 16.24 -7.94
C THR A 522 1.74 15.27 -8.90
N GLU A 523 1.98 15.42 -10.19
CA GLU A 523 1.55 14.45 -11.21
C GLU A 523 2.01 13.02 -10.89
N ALA A 524 3.22 12.84 -10.34
CA ALA A 524 3.77 11.54 -9.97
C ALA A 524 3.05 10.91 -8.77
N GLU A 525 2.75 11.70 -7.73
CA GLU A 525 1.98 11.29 -6.56
C GLU A 525 0.55 10.86 -6.96
N ILE A 526 -0.10 11.63 -7.85
CA ILE A 526 -1.43 11.29 -8.38
C ILE A 526 -1.39 10.00 -9.21
N THR A 527 -0.40 9.87 -10.09
CA THR A 527 -0.27 8.73 -11.01
C THR A 527 -0.08 7.42 -10.24
N LEU A 528 0.83 7.40 -9.27
CA LEU A 528 1.09 6.20 -8.45
C LEU A 528 -0.17 5.74 -7.72
N ASN A 529 -0.78 6.63 -6.96
CA ASN A 529 -1.89 6.26 -6.09
C ASN A 529 -3.12 5.86 -6.93
N THR A 530 -3.35 6.52 -8.07
CA THR A 530 -4.40 6.14 -9.02
C THR A 530 -4.20 4.72 -9.56
N MET A 531 -2.97 4.37 -9.99
CA MET A 531 -2.66 3.03 -10.48
C MET A 531 -2.81 1.97 -9.39
N PHE A 532 -2.35 2.28 -8.17
CA PHE A 532 -2.44 1.41 -7.00
C PHE A 532 -3.89 1.11 -6.63
N TYR A 533 -4.71 2.13 -6.37
CA TYR A 533 -6.10 1.91 -5.92
C TYR A 533 -6.99 1.28 -7.01
N ARG A 534 -6.77 1.58 -8.30
CA ARG A 534 -7.45 0.89 -9.41
C ARG A 534 -7.15 -0.60 -9.44
N ASP A 535 -5.89 -1.01 -9.32
CA ASP A 535 -5.55 -2.44 -9.33
C ASP A 535 -6.07 -3.10 -8.05
N TRP A 536 -5.77 -2.56 -6.86
CA TRP A 536 -6.26 -3.12 -5.58
C TRP A 536 -7.78 -3.37 -5.53
N ALA A 537 -8.59 -2.41 -6.02
CA ALA A 537 -10.04 -2.50 -5.94
C ALA A 537 -10.69 -3.45 -6.97
N SER A 538 -10.00 -3.78 -8.07
CA SER A 538 -10.58 -4.49 -9.23
C SER A 538 -9.83 -5.75 -9.71
N SER A 539 -8.61 -5.95 -9.25
CA SER A 539 -7.72 -7.03 -9.68
C SER A 539 -8.05 -8.32 -8.92
N ASP A 540 -8.01 -9.45 -9.64
CA ASP A 540 -8.25 -10.80 -9.12
C ASP A 540 -6.93 -11.51 -8.74
N LYS A 541 -5.85 -10.74 -8.63
CA LYS A 541 -4.47 -11.27 -8.56
C LYS A 541 -3.93 -11.32 -7.14
N VAL A 542 -3.10 -12.33 -6.95
CA VAL A 542 -1.95 -12.37 -6.05
C VAL A 542 -0.84 -11.51 -6.65
N LYS A 543 -0.18 -10.66 -5.85
CA LYS A 543 1.03 -9.93 -6.28
C LYS A 543 2.29 -10.57 -5.72
N ALA A 544 3.42 -10.21 -6.33
CA ALA A 544 4.71 -10.84 -6.07
C ALA A 544 5.32 -10.39 -4.73
N GLY A 545 4.82 -10.96 -3.63
CA GLY A 545 5.34 -10.80 -2.28
C GLY A 545 4.42 -11.52 -1.29
N PRO A 546 4.97 -12.18 -0.26
CA PRO A 546 4.15 -12.85 0.74
C PRO A 546 3.26 -11.82 1.42
N ARG A 547 1.97 -12.15 1.51
CA ARG A 547 0.93 -11.36 2.15
C ARG A 547 0.52 -10.05 1.46
N ASP A 548 0.76 -9.89 0.15
CA ASP A 548 0.29 -8.73 -0.65
C ASP A 548 -0.93 -9.07 -1.53
N TYR A 549 -2.14 -8.90 -0.97
CA TYR A 549 -3.40 -9.35 -1.59
C TYR A 549 -4.39 -8.21 -1.85
N THR A 550 -5.08 -8.32 -2.99
CA THR A 550 -6.23 -7.48 -3.36
C THR A 550 -7.48 -7.88 -2.59
N TRP A 551 -8.41 -6.94 -2.38
CA TRP A 551 -9.66 -7.23 -1.63
C TRP A 551 -10.50 -8.32 -2.29
N HIS A 552 -10.58 -8.28 -3.63
CA HIS A 552 -11.35 -9.25 -4.41
C HIS A 552 -10.74 -10.65 -4.34
N TYR A 553 -9.40 -10.78 -4.36
CA TYR A 553 -8.73 -12.06 -4.17
C TYR A 553 -8.96 -12.63 -2.76
N ALA A 554 -8.70 -11.82 -1.71
CA ALA A 554 -8.78 -12.26 -0.33
C ALA A 554 -10.20 -12.74 0.05
N THR A 555 -11.23 -12.11 -0.51
CA THR A 555 -12.64 -12.50 -0.31
C THR A 555 -13.13 -13.61 -1.26
N SER A 556 -12.23 -14.30 -1.97
CA SER A 556 -12.53 -15.33 -2.98
C SER A 556 -13.56 -14.88 -4.04
N GLY A 557 -13.53 -13.59 -4.38
CA GLY A 557 -14.41 -12.96 -5.36
C GLY A 557 -15.82 -12.61 -4.86
N LEU A 558 -16.12 -12.81 -3.57
CA LEU A 558 -17.45 -12.58 -2.99
C LEU A 558 -17.73 -11.09 -2.68
N SER A 559 -16.71 -10.25 -2.67
CA SER A 559 -16.83 -8.82 -2.39
C SER A 559 -16.02 -7.96 -3.38
N THR A 560 -16.47 -6.72 -3.60
CA THR A 560 -15.77 -5.67 -4.35
C THR A 560 -15.73 -4.37 -3.56
N VAL A 561 -14.90 -3.42 -3.98
CA VAL A 561 -14.84 -2.09 -3.37
C VAL A 561 -15.16 -1.02 -4.42
N THR A 562 -16.13 -0.15 -4.11
CA THR A 562 -16.43 1.05 -4.89
C THR A 562 -15.56 2.21 -4.40
N ILE A 563 -14.63 2.65 -5.26
CA ILE A 563 -13.75 3.81 -5.02
C ILE A 563 -14.00 4.99 -5.98
N ASP A 564 -14.74 4.78 -7.08
CA ASP A 564 -15.10 5.83 -8.04
C ASP A 564 -16.38 6.54 -7.60
N TYR A 565 -16.26 7.85 -7.34
CA TYR A 565 -17.37 8.75 -7.01
C TYR A 565 -17.48 9.90 -8.03
N THR A 566 -16.83 9.80 -9.19
CA THR A 566 -16.81 10.88 -10.18
C THR A 566 -18.21 11.23 -10.70
N ASP A 567 -19.09 10.24 -10.89
CA ASP A 567 -20.51 10.45 -11.24
C ASP A 567 -21.35 11.06 -10.10
N VAL A 568 -20.93 10.91 -8.84
CA VAL A 568 -21.59 11.53 -7.67
C VAL A 568 -21.24 13.02 -7.59
N VAL A 569 -19.97 13.36 -7.84
CA VAL A 569 -19.45 14.73 -7.73
C VAL A 569 -19.66 15.55 -9.01
N PHE A 570 -19.56 14.91 -10.17
CA PHE A 570 -19.74 15.51 -11.49
C PHE A 570 -20.88 14.80 -12.25
N PRO A 571 -22.14 14.88 -11.75
CA PRO A 571 -23.26 14.20 -12.39
C PRO A 571 -23.41 14.65 -13.86
N PRO A 572 -23.72 13.71 -14.78
CA PRO A 572 -23.89 14.04 -16.19
C PRO A 572 -25.01 15.08 -16.38
N VAL A 573 -24.76 16.08 -17.20
CA VAL A 573 -25.74 17.12 -17.54
C VAL A 573 -26.83 16.51 -18.43
N GLU A 574 -28.07 16.45 -17.91
CA GLU A 574 -29.28 15.98 -18.63
C GLU A 574 -29.68 16.83 -19.84
#